data_AF-A0AAD1DQV3-F1
#
_entry.id   AF-A0AAD1DQV3-F1
#
_cell.length_a   1.000
_cell.length_b   1.000
_cell.length_c   1.000
_cell.angle_alpha   90.00
_cell.angle_beta   90.00
_cell.angle_gamma   90.00
#
_symmetry.space_group_name_H-M   'P 1'
#
loop_
_entity.id
_entity.type
_entity.pdbx_description
1 polymer ?
#
loop_
_entity_poly.entity_id
_entity_poly.type
_entity_poly.pdbx_seq_one_letter_code
_entity_poly.pdbx_strand_id
1 'polypeptide(L)'
;MISHFKGWLAKWDRNIVTQDDVETQQIVTEKIMNAFSGIEDILHKSDQKAMIKARGNLSLGTNEANEKEVLAMFENQKKSWYKGLKTISRDMTYIKSILENIYEIKNRRSRECFQLRAENSKLRAEIEQLKQSRSNGSF
;
A
#
# COMPACT_ATOMS: atom_id res chain seq x y z
N MET A 1 -3.72 24.21 11.59
CA MET A 1 -3.75 22.75 11.37
C MET A 1 -5.19 22.19 11.31
N ILE A 2 -6.04 22.51 12.30
CA ILE A 2 -7.46 22.09 12.32
C ILE A 2 -8.30 22.65 11.15
N SER A 3 -8.00 23.87 10.68
CA SER A 3 -8.69 24.51 9.56
C SER A 3 -8.45 23.81 8.21
N HIS A 4 -7.21 23.37 7.94
CA HIS A 4 -6.88 22.62 6.73
C HIS A 4 -7.57 21.24 6.71
N PHE A 5 -7.66 20.57 7.86
CA PHE A 5 -8.36 19.30 7.98
C PHE A 5 -9.87 19.43 7.73
N LYS A 6 -10.51 20.49 8.27
CA LYS A 6 -11.92 20.79 7.99
C LYS A 6 -12.16 21.14 6.52
N GLY A 7 -11.26 21.91 5.90
CA GLY A 7 -11.33 22.23 4.47
C GLY A 7 -11.13 21.02 3.56
N TRP A 8 -10.35 20.04 4.00
CA TRP A 8 -10.19 18.76 3.32
C TRP A 8 -11.47 17.91 3.39
N LEU A 9 -12.09 17.79 4.58
CA LEU A 9 -13.36 17.09 4.77
C LEU A 9 -14.54 17.72 3.99
N ALA A 10 -14.55 19.05 3.82
CA ALA A 10 -15.60 19.74 3.06
C ALA A 10 -15.56 19.45 1.56
N LYS A 11 -14.41 19.00 1.04
CA LYS A 11 -14.22 18.59 -0.36
C LYS A 11 -14.54 17.11 -0.61
N TRP A 12 -14.89 16.35 0.44
CA TRP A 12 -15.35 14.98 0.25
C TRP A 12 -16.74 14.98 -0.38
N ASP A 13 -16.78 14.53 -1.64
CA ASP A 13 -18.01 14.25 -2.34
C ASP A 13 -18.76 13.10 -1.65
N ARG A 14 -19.94 13.41 -1.12
CA ARG A 14 -20.79 12.48 -0.37
C ARG A 14 -21.54 11.51 -1.28
N ASN A 15 -21.47 11.72 -2.59
CA ASN A 15 -22.05 10.88 -3.62
C ASN A 15 -21.05 9.88 -4.20
N ILE A 16 -19.81 9.85 -3.70
CA ILE A 16 -18.87 8.78 -4.05
C ILE A 16 -19.47 7.48 -3.56
N VAL A 17 -19.99 6.71 -4.51
CA VAL A 17 -20.26 5.30 -4.35
C VAL A 17 -18.91 4.67 -4.02
N THR A 18 -18.68 4.32 -2.77
CA THR A 18 -17.50 3.55 -2.33
C THR A 18 -17.61 2.10 -2.81
N GLN A 19 -18.10 1.87 -4.02
CA GLN A 19 -17.97 0.59 -4.70
C GLN A 19 -16.48 0.35 -4.82
N ASP A 20 -16.02 -0.69 -4.13
CA ASP A 20 -14.75 -1.38 -4.28
C ASP A 20 -13.78 -0.69 -5.24
N ASP A 21 -13.01 0.26 -4.71
CA ASP A 21 -11.85 0.90 -5.35
C ASP A 21 -10.68 -0.09 -5.46
N VAL A 22 -11.01 -1.35 -5.74
CA VAL A 22 -10.12 -2.50 -5.84
C VAL A 22 -9.24 -2.36 -7.07
N GLU A 23 -9.77 -1.80 -8.15
CA GLU A 23 -8.99 -1.50 -9.36
C GLU A 23 -7.86 -0.50 -9.05
N THR A 24 -8.17 0.63 -8.41
CA THR A 24 -7.12 1.59 -8.01
C THR A 24 -6.15 0.98 -7.01
N GLN A 25 -6.64 0.20 -6.03
CA GLN A 25 -5.77 -0.51 -5.08
C GLN A 25 -4.80 -1.43 -5.82
N GLN A 26 -5.28 -2.21 -6.78
CA GLN A 26 -4.46 -3.11 -7.60
C GLN A 26 -3.44 -2.33 -8.41
N ILE A 27 -3.85 -1.29 -9.12
CA ILE A 27 -2.97 -0.44 -9.95
C ILE A 27 -1.86 0.18 -9.10
N VAL A 28 -2.18 0.74 -7.94
CA VAL A 28 -1.18 1.37 -7.06
C VAL A 28 -0.23 0.32 -6.50
N THR A 29 -0.75 -0.84 -6.08
CA THR A 29 0.07 -1.95 -5.56
C THR A 29 1.03 -2.46 -6.64
N GLU A 30 0.55 -2.66 -7.86
CA GLU A 30 1.36 -3.10 -9.00
C GLU A 30 2.47 -2.10 -9.31
N LYS A 31 2.16 -0.80 -9.34
CA LYS A 31 3.17 0.25 -9.56
C LYS A 31 4.27 0.24 -8.50
N ILE A 32 3.91 0.06 -7.23
CA ILE A 32 4.89 -0.05 -6.13
C ILE A 32 5.77 -1.30 -6.31
N MET A 33 5.16 -2.45 -6.62
CA MET A 33 5.89 -3.71 -6.80
C MET A 33 6.81 -3.68 -8.02
N ASN A 34 6.40 -3.03 -9.11
CA ASN A 34 7.22 -2.85 -10.30
C ASN A 34 8.41 -1.93 -10.02
N ALA A 35 8.20 -0.84 -9.27
CA ALA A 35 9.29 0.05 -8.87
C ALA A 35 10.29 -0.65 -7.93
N PHE A 36 9.79 -1.40 -6.95
CA PHE A 36 10.62 -2.22 -6.06
C PHE A 36 11.46 -3.23 -6.85
N SER A 37 10.82 -3.99 -7.75
CA SER A 37 11.50 -4.99 -8.58
C SER A 37 12.56 -4.35 -9.47
N GLY A 38 12.27 -3.17 -10.05
CA GLY A 38 13.23 -2.42 -10.85
C GLY A 38 14.46 -1.98 -10.05
N ILE A 39 14.28 -1.55 -8.80
CA ILE A 39 15.40 -1.18 -7.92
C ILE A 39 16.24 -2.41 -7.58
N GLU A 40 15.63 -3.51 -7.15
CA GLU A 40 16.37 -4.72 -6.78
C GLU A 40 17.12 -5.31 -7.99
N ASP A 41 16.54 -5.29 -9.19
CA ASP A 41 17.22 -5.70 -10.42
C ASP A 41 18.44 -4.82 -10.74
N ILE A 42 18.34 -3.50 -10.56
CA ILE A 42 19.48 -2.58 -10.73
C ILE A 42 20.59 -2.89 -9.73
N LEU A 43 20.25 -3.08 -8.45
CA LEU A 43 21.21 -3.40 -7.41
C LEU A 43 21.92 -4.73 -7.69
N HIS A 44 21.15 -5.76 -8.04
CA HIS A 44 21.64 -7.08 -8.38
C HIS A 44 22.56 -7.06 -9.61
N LYS A 45 22.15 -6.40 -10.71
CA LYS A 45 22.98 -6.23 -11.91
C LYS A 45 24.26 -5.46 -11.61
N SER A 46 24.21 -4.48 -10.71
CA SER A 46 25.41 -3.75 -10.29
C SER A 46 26.38 -4.64 -9.51
N ASP A 47 25.87 -5.45 -8.58
CA ASP A 47 26.69 -6.38 -7.79
C ASP A 47 27.31 -7.45 -8.70
N GLN A 48 26.54 -8.04 -9.61
CA GLN A 48 27.05 -8.97 -10.61
C GLN A 48 28.17 -8.37 -11.46
N LYS A 49 28.03 -7.12 -11.92
CA LYS A 49 29.09 -6.43 -12.67
C LYS A 49 30.35 -6.24 -11.84
N ALA A 50 30.22 -5.89 -10.55
CA ALA A 50 31.35 -5.74 -9.65
C ALA A 50 32.07 -7.08 -9.40
N MET A 51 31.29 -8.14 -9.16
CA MET A 51 31.79 -9.51 -8.95
C MET A 51 32.56 -10.01 -10.18
N ILE A 52 31.95 -9.96 -11.38
CA ILE A 52 32.59 -10.42 -12.63
C ILE A 52 33.90 -9.66 -12.89
N LYS A 53 33.90 -8.34 -12.64
CA LYS A 53 35.10 -7.52 -12.81
C LYS A 53 36.21 -7.93 -11.83
N ALA A 54 35.87 -8.21 -10.57
CA ALA A 54 36.84 -8.60 -9.56
C ALA A 54 37.37 -10.03 -9.73
N ARG A 55 36.53 -10.96 -10.22
CA ARG A 55 36.95 -12.32 -10.59
C ARG A 55 38.01 -12.31 -11.68
N GLY A 56 37.84 -11.44 -12.69
CA GLY A 56 38.70 -11.42 -13.86
C GLY A 56 38.69 -12.76 -14.59
N ASN A 57 39.87 -13.38 -14.73
CA ASN A 57 40.06 -14.64 -15.46
C ASN A 57 40.01 -15.89 -14.57
N LEU A 58 39.73 -15.76 -13.26
CA LEU A 58 39.63 -16.91 -12.38
C LEU A 58 38.42 -17.79 -12.76
N SER A 59 38.59 -19.11 -12.63
CA SER A 59 37.50 -20.05 -12.83
C SER A 59 36.41 -19.88 -11.77
N LEU A 60 35.16 -19.93 -12.22
CA LEU A 60 33.98 -19.78 -11.37
C LEU A 60 33.92 -20.89 -10.32
N GLY A 61 33.57 -20.53 -9.08
CA GLY A 61 33.43 -21.48 -7.98
C GLY A 61 34.73 -21.87 -7.28
N THR A 62 35.89 -21.36 -7.70
CA THR A 62 37.13 -21.50 -6.93
C THR A 62 37.11 -20.63 -5.67
N ASN A 63 37.80 -21.06 -4.60
CA ASN A 63 37.82 -20.30 -3.34
C ASN A 63 38.33 -18.86 -3.54
N GLU A 64 39.40 -18.68 -4.33
CA GLU A 64 39.96 -17.37 -4.62
C GLU A 64 38.99 -16.49 -5.44
N ALA A 65 38.28 -17.05 -6.42
CA ALA A 65 37.26 -16.32 -7.16
C ALA A 65 36.13 -15.88 -6.25
N ASN A 66 35.60 -16.79 -5.43
CA ASN A 66 34.48 -16.52 -4.54
C ASN A 66 34.83 -15.43 -3.52
N GLU A 67 36.02 -15.47 -2.93
CA GLU A 67 36.48 -14.45 -1.98
C GLU A 67 36.55 -13.07 -2.64
N LYS A 68 37.15 -12.96 -3.84
CA LYS A 68 37.22 -11.69 -4.58
C LYS A 68 35.86 -11.17 -4.98
N GLU A 69 34.96 -12.04 -5.45
CA GLU A 69 33.61 -11.67 -5.84
C GLU A 69 32.82 -11.12 -4.63
N VAL A 70 32.85 -11.81 -3.49
CA VAL A 70 32.13 -11.41 -2.27
C VAL A 70 32.67 -10.08 -1.73
N LEU A 71 33.99 -9.89 -1.67
CA LEU A 71 34.58 -8.63 -1.24
C LEU A 71 34.17 -7.47 -2.17
N ALA A 72 34.21 -7.69 -3.49
CA ALA A 72 33.81 -6.67 -4.46
C ALA A 72 32.33 -6.31 -4.37
N MET A 73 31.46 -7.29 -4.10
CA MET A 73 30.05 -7.05 -3.82
C MET A 73 29.88 -6.17 -2.58
N PHE A 74 30.54 -6.48 -1.46
CA PHE A 74 30.44 -5.66 -0.25
C PHE A 74 30.98 -4.24 -0.44
N GLU A 75 32.07 -4.07 -1.18
CA GLU A 75 32.58 -2.74 -1.51
C GLU A 75 31.60 -1.96 -2.41
N ASN A 76 30.94 -2.63 -3.35
CA ASN A 76 29.91 -2.00 -4.18
C ASN A 76 28.72 -1.53 -3.34
N GLN A 77 28.27 -2.34 -2.38
CA GLN A 77 27.16 -2.06 -1.47
C GLN A 77 27.45 -0.89 -0.50
N LYS A 78 28.72 -0.56 -0.27
CA LYS A 78 29.11 0.60 0.56
C LYS A 78 28.82 1.94 -0.12
N LYS A 79 28.67 1.98 -1.45
CA LYS A 79 28.46 3.21 -2.22
C LYS A 79 27.17 3.91 -1.79
N SER A 80 27.22 5.25 -1.73
CA SER A 80 26.10 6.08 -1.26
C SER A 80 24.82 5.87 -2.06
N TRP A 81 24.92 5.83 -3.40
CA TRP A 81 23.78 5.60 -4.29
C TRP A 81 23.16 4.21 -4.06
N TYR A 82 23.96 3.18 -3.77
CA TYR A 82 23.48 1.83 -3.50
C TYR A 82 22.66 1.82 -2.20
N LYS A 83 23.21 2.42 -1.14
CA LYS A 83 22.50 2.59 0.14
C LYS A 83 21.22 3.40 -0.02
N GLY A 84 21.24 4.45 -0.84
CA GLY A 84 20.08 5.27 -1.16
C GLY A 84 18.97 4.45 -1.82
N LEU A 85 19.29 3.72 -2.88
CA LEU A 85 18.35 2.82 -3.55
C LEU A 85 17.82 1.72 -2.62
N LYS A 86 18.67 1.14 -1.77
CA LYS A 86 18.23 0.12 -0.80
C LYS A 86 17.29 0.69 0.26
N THR A 87 17.50 1.95 0.65
CA THR A 87 16.58 2.66 1.56
C THR A 87 15.24 2.89 0.87
N ILE A 88 15.24 3.39 -0.37
CA ILE A 88 14.01 3.58 -1.16
C ILE A 88 13.23 2.26 -1.33
N SER A 89 13.91 1.15 -1.62
CA SER A 89 13.31 -0.18 -1.71
C SER A 89 12.60 -0.62 -0.41
N ARG A 90 13.23 -0.34 0.75
CA ARG A 90 12.61 -0.59 2.06
C ARG A 90 11.41 0.32 2.31
N ASP A 91 11.53 1.60 2.00
CA ASP A 91 10.44 2.57 2.16
C ASP A 91 9.24 2.20 1.28
N MET A 92 9.45 1.71 0.05
CA MET A 92 8.39 1.20 -0.81
C MET A 92 7.65 0.01 -0.19
N THR A 93 8.37 -0.90 0.45
CA THR A 93 7.78 -2.04 1.17
C THR A 93 6.94 -1.56 2.35
N TYR A 94 7.43 -0.57 3.09
CA TYR A 94 6.67 0.07 4.16
C TYR A 94 5.40 0.76 3.65
N ILE A 95 5.50 1.55 2.58
CA ILE A 95 4.37 2.23 1.95
C ILE A 95 3.31 1.23 1.49
N LYS A 96 3.71 0.09 0.91
CA LYS A 96 2.80 -1.00 0.54
C LYS A 96 2.02 -1.51 1.75
N SER A 97 2.69 -1.76 2.87
CA SER A 97 2.02 -2.23 4.09
C SER A 97 1.02 -1.20 4.64
N ILE A 98 1.38 0.08 4.64
CA ILE A 98 0.47 1.15 5.04
C ILE A 98 -0.75 1.23 4.10
N LEU A 99 -0.53 1.09 2.79
CA LEU A 99 -1.60 1.09 1.79
C LEU A 99 -2.62 -0.02 2.07
N GLU A 100 -2.15 -1.26 2.30
CA GLU A 100 -2.99 -2.42 2.63
C GLU A 100 -3.85 -2.17 3.88
N ASN A 101 -3.25 -1.63 4.94
CA ASN A 101 -3.95 -1.29 6.19
C ASN A 101 -5.02 -0.21 5.97
N ILE A 102 -4.74 0.82 5.17
CA ILE A 102 -5.71 1.88 4.87
C ILE A 102 -6.92 1.32 4.13
N TYR A 103 -6.70 0.46 3.13
CA TYR A 103 -7.81 -0.16 2.40
C TYR A 103 -8.63 -1.08 3.29
N GLU A 104 -8.00 -1.82 4.21
CA GLU A 104 -8.73 -2.63 5.19
C GLU A 104 -9.65 -1.77 6.08
N ILE A 105 -9.12 -0.67 6.64
CA ILE A 105 -9.91 0.26 7.47
C ILE A 105 -11.05 0.88 6.67
N LYS A 106 -10.78 1.31 5.44
CA LYS A 106 -11.79 1.85 4.52
C LYS A 106 -12.93 0.84 4.32
N ASN A 107 -12.60 -0.41 4.01
CA ASN A 107 -13.59 -1.45 3.73
C ASN A 107 -14.44 -1.79 4.97
N ARG A 108 -13.82 -1.87 6.16
CA ARG A 108 -14.55 -2.06 7.43
C ARG A 108 -15.54 -0.93 7.69
N ARG A 109 -15.12 0.33 7.52
CA ARG A 109 -16.00 1.51 7.71
C ARG A 109 -17.13 1.56 6.70
N SER A 110 -16.87 1.25 5.43
CA SER A 110 -17.92 1.19 4.41
C SER A 110 -18.99 0.17 4.78
N ARG A 111 -18.57 -1.02 5.23
CA ARG A 111 -19.49 -2.08 5.70
C ARG A 111 -20.36 -1.62 6.86
N GLU A 112 -19.76 -1.03 7.89
CA GLU A 112 -20.48 -0.52 9.06
C GLU A 112 -21.49 0.57 8.67
N CYS A 113 -21.09 1.51 7.80
CA CYS A 113 -21.99 2.53 7.26
C CYS A 113 -23.20 1.94 6.54
N PHE A 114 -23.02 0.89 5.72
CA PHE A 114 -24.12 0.23 5.04
C PHE A 114 -25.07 -0.46 6.03
N GLN A 115 -24.54 -1.13 7.05
CA GLN A 115 -25.33 -1.75 8.11
C GLN A 115 -26.17 -0.71 8.86
N LEU A 116 -25.53 0.38 9.32
CA LEU A 116 -26.22 1.47 10.01
C LEU A 116 -27.29 2.13 9.15
N ARG A 117 -27.05 2.33 7.84
CA ARG A 117 -28.06 2.88 6.93
C ARG A 117 -29.26 1.94 6.78
N ALA A 118 -29.02 0.63 6.69
CA ALA A 118 -30.08 -0.37 6.59
C ALA A 118 -30.91 -0.44 7.89
N GLU A 119 -30.25 -0.45 9.04
CA GLU A 119 -30.93 -0.41 10.36
C GLU A 119 -31.72 0.87 10.56
N ASN A 120 -31.15 2.03 10.21
CA ASN A 120 -31.83 3.32 10.31
C ASN A 120 -33.09 3.36 9.43
N SER A 121 -33.03 2.79 8.23
CA SER A 121 -34.18 2.68 7.32
C SER A 121 -35.30 1.81 7.92
N LYS A 122 -34.95 0.65 8.49
CA LYS A 122 -35.90 -0.23 9.18
C LYS A 122 -36.57 0.47 10.36
N LEU A 123 -35.78 1.09 11.23
CA LEU A 123 -36.28 1.81 12.40
C LEU A 123 -37.20 2.98 12.00
N ARG A 124 -36.88 3.71 10.93
CA ARG A 124 -37.75 4.78 10.42
C ARG A 124 -39.08 4.23 9.92
N ALA A 125 -39.07 3.09 9.21
CA ALA A 125 -40.29 2.44 8.76
C ALA A 125 -41.16 1.96 9.93
N GLU A 126 -40.56 1.35 10.95
CA GLU A 126 -41.26 0.92 12.17
C GLU A 126 -41.88 2.10 12.93
N ILE A 127 -41.13 3.20 13.11
CA ILE A 127 -41.63 4.42 13.75
C ILE A 127 -42.84 4.98 12.99
N GLU A 128 -42.79 5.00 11.67
CA GLU A 128 -43.88 5.51 10.83
C GLU A 128 -45.13 4.63 10.96
N GLN A 129 -44.98 3.30 10.94
CA GLN A 129 -46.07 2.36 11.17
C GLN A 129 -46.70 2.54 12.57
N LEU A 130 -45.88 2.70 13.61
CA LEU A 130 -46.34 2.93 14.98
C LEU A 130 -47.08 4.27 15.15
N LYS A 131 -46.68 5.31 14.41
CA LYS A 131 -47.40 6.60 14.40
C LYS A 131 -48.78 6.44 13.78
N GLN A 132 -48.88 5.74 12.65
CA GLN A 132 -50.14 5.50 11.93
C GLN A 132 -51.10 4.63 12.75
N SER A 133 -50.59 3.61 13.46
CA SER A 133 -51.43 2.78 14.33
C SER A 133 -51.95 3.55 15.55
N ARG A 134 -51.14 4.46 16.13
CA ARG A 134 -51.57 5.35 17.22
C ARG A 134 -52.61 6.39 16.78
N SER A 135 -52.46 6.99 15.59
CA SER A 135 -53.45 7.95 15.07
C SER A 135 -54.80 7.29 14.77
N ASN A 136 -54.80 6.03 14.34
CA ASN A 136 -56.02 5.28 14.03
C ASN A 136 -56.68 4.63 15.27
N GLY A 137 -55.98 4.63 16.42
CA GLY A 137 -56.45 4.05 17.68
C GLY A 137 -56.97 5.05 18.72
N SER A 138 -57.04 6.35 18.38
CA SER A 138 -57.62 7.38 19.27
C SER A 138 -59.13 7.49 19.02
N PHE A 139 -59.91 6.79 19.84
CA PHE A 139 -61.33 7.06 20.08
C PHE A 139 -61.50 8.06 21.22
#